data_AF-A0A508SZS4-F1
#
_entry.id   AF-A0A508SZS4-F1
#
_cell.length_a   1.000
_cell.length_b   1.000
_cell.length_c   1.000
_cell.angle_alpha   90.00
_cell.angle_beta   90.00
_cell.angle_gamma   90.00
#
_symmetry.space_group_name_H-M   'P 1'
#
loop_
_entity.id
_entity.type
_entity.pdbx_description
1 polymer ?
#
loop_
_entity_poly.entity_id
_entity_poly.type
_entity_poly.pdbx_seq_one_letter_code
_entity_poly.pdbx_strand_id
1 'polypeptide(L)'
;MITPVRRDWSPKELFSALTPTMFSAEPSTIRARWDKLWPDLYTEYDARHLKQELAARNLIATDEAAAFLSAWAIDEERHTNGFIRIIELVANGSEKDLRERLGARSHDFGPITEYLKDEFSLLVMIAFDEMCTCRAYAAEKPFYDALGNNTFHHWLRQVIADEAVHSMNAVNVIRARYRDRMGQVGAMLDSLIRGCENLRYSGTFVLDYFGAAYSKELLANSRLAIMRNIAKPLPA
;
A
#
# COMPACT_ATOMS: atom_id res chain seq x y z
N MET A 1 -2.73 25.75 -1.92
CA MET A 1 -2.61 24.59 -1.02
C MET A 1 -3.30 23.42 -1.70
N ILE A 2 -2.58 22.32 -1.97
CA ILE A 2 -3.21 21.12 -2.56
C ILE A 2 -3.85 20.34 -1.44
N THR A 3 -5.16 20.10 -1.55
CA THR A 3 -5.87 19.20 -0.64
C THR A 3 -5.77 17.78 -1.19
N PRO A 4 -5.37 16.77 -0.39
CA PRO A 4 -5.35 15.40 -0.87
C PRO A 4 -6.77 14.95 -1.23
N VAL A 5 -6.90 14.24 -2.35
CA VAL A 5 -8.14 13.55 -2.69
C VAL A 5 -8.35 12.43 -1.68
N ARG A 6 -9.58 12.28 -1.19
CA ARG A 6 -9.96 11.25 -0.21
C ARG A 6 -11.19 10.51 -0.69
N ARG A 7 -11.29 9.24 -0.28
CA ARG A 7 -12.43 8.37 -0.58
C ARG A 7 -13.09 7.93 0.73
N ASP A 8 -14.40 7.95 0.74
CA ASP A 8 -15.20 7.58 1.90
C ASP A 8 -15.86 6.23 1.67
N TRP A 9 -15.42 5.23 2.44
CA TRP A 9 -15.96 3.87 2.45
C TRP A 9 -15.50 3.16 3.74
N SER A 10 -16.28 2.17 4.18
CA SER A 10 -16.03 1.49 5.47
C SER A 10 -15.96 -0.02 5.30
N PRO A 11 -14.82 -0.68 5.63
CA PRO A 11 -14.75 -2.15 5.65
C PRO A 11 -15.78 -2.74 6.62
N LYS A 12 -16.05 -2.05 7.74
CA LYS A 12 -17.05 -2.48 8.72
C LYS A 12 -18.44 -2.55 8.09
N GLU A 13 -18.82 -1.55 7.30
CA GLU A 13 -20.11 -1.53 6.62
C GLU A 13 -20.17 -2.60 5.53
N LEU A 14 -19.11 -2.69 4.70
CA LEU A 14 -19.00 -3.69 3.64
C LEU A 14 -19.12 -5.12 4.17
N PHE A 15 -18.47 -5.42 5.30
CA PHE A 15 -18.41 -6.76 5.87
C PHE A 15 -19.48 -7.04 6.95
N SER A 16 -20.40 -6.10 7.20
CA SER A 16 -21.38 -6.19 8.30
C SER A 16 -22.31 -7.41 8.20
N ALA A 17 -22.66 -7.82 6.98
CA ALA A 17 -23.54 -8.97 6.72
C ALA A 17 -22.79 -10.30 6.57
N LEU A 18 -21.44 -10.30 6.60
CA LEU A 18 -20.66 -11.51 6.36
C LEU A 18 -20.49 -12.35 7.63
N THR A 19 -20.70 -13.66 7.47
CA THR A 19 -20.53 -14.67 8.54
C THR A 19 -19.55 -15.75 8.09
N PRO A 20 -18.81 -16.42 8.99
CA PRO A 20 -17.87 -17.48 8.63
C PRO A 20 -18.51 -18.63 7.82
N THR A 21 -19.81 -18.91 8.02
CA THR A 21 -20.54 -19.92 7.27
C THR A 21 -20.66 -19.62 5.78
N MET A 22 -20.43 -18.38 5.36
CA MET A 22 -20.38 -17.98 3.94
C MET A 22 -19.03 -18.33 3.28
N PHE A 23 -18.10 -18.97 4.02
CA PHE A 23 -16.71 -19.24 3.61
C PHE A 23 -16.32 -20.72 3.60
N SER A 24 -17.29 -21.65 3.59
CA SER A 24 -17.01 -23.07 3.65
C SER A 24 -16.11 -23.52 2.48
N ALA A 25 -14.86 -23.85 2.80
CA ALA A 25 -13.89 -24.47 1.91
C ALA A 25 -13.13 -25.55 2.70
N GLU A 26 -12.55 -26.51 2.00
CA GLU A 26 -11.72 -27.55 2.63
C GLU A 26 -10.52 -26.92 3.38
N PRO A 27 -10.04 -27.53 4.47
CA PRO A 27 -8.96 -26.97 5.30
C PRO A 27 -7.67 -26.61 4.54
N SER A 28 -7.32 -27.37 3.49
CA SER A 28 -6.17 -27.08 2.63
C SER A 28 -6.35 -25.79 1.81
N THR A 29 -7.56 -25.51 1.37
CA THR A 29 -7.92 -24.27 0.67
C THR A 29 -7.91 -23.06 1.62
N ILE A 30 -8.32 -23.25 2.88
CA ILE A 30 -8.25 -22.21 3.92
C ILE A 30 -6.78 -21.84 4.19
N ARG A 31 -5.89 -22.83 4.29
CA ARG A 31 -4.45 -22.59 4.50
C ARG A 31 -3.79 -21.91 3.30
N ALA A 32 -4.10 -22.31 2.07
CA ALA A 32 -3.58 -21.64 0.89
C ALA A 32 -4.04 -20.16 0.80
N ARG A 33 -5.28 -19.86 1.22
CA ARG A 33 -5.77 -18.47 1.35
C ARG A 33 -5.00 -17.70 2.44
N TRP A 34 -4.70 -18.36 3.56
CA TRP A 34 -3.91 -17.78 4.64
C TRP A 34 -2.52 -17.35 4.17
N ASP A 35 -1.80 -18.26 3.52
CA ASP A 35 -0.42 -18.02 3.07
C ASP A 35 -0.34 -16.84 2.08
N LYS A 36 -1.44 -16.53 1.39
CA LYS A 36 -1.57 -15.33 0.55
C LYS A 36 -1.98 -14.07 1.34
N LEU A 37 -3.03 -14.16 2.16
CA LEU A 37 -3.62 -13.01 2.86
C LEU A 37 -2.72 -12.47 3.98
N TRP A 38 -1.95 -13.35 4.63
CA TRP A 38 -1.11 -12.95 5.75
C TRP A 38 -0.03 -11.94 5.33
N PRO A 39 0.71 -12.16 4.22
CA PRO A 39 1.57 -11.14 3.64
C PRO A 39 0.92 -9.81 3.29
N ASP A 40 -0.23 -9.83 2.62
CA ASP A 40 -0.95 -8.59 2.32
C ASP A 40 -1.31 -7.83 3.60
N LEU A 41 -1.88 -8.54 4.58
CA LEU A 41 -2.27 -7.96 5.85
C LEU A 41 -1.10 -7.29 6.57
N TYR A 42 0.02 -8.01 6.72
CA TYR A 42 1.11 -7.48 7.51
C TYR A 42 1.79 -6.30 6.82
N THR A 43 1.75 -6.22 5.48
CA THR A 43 2.31 -5.07 4.75
C THR A 43 1.46 -3.84 4.99
N GLU A 44 0.13 -3.93 4.86
CA GLU A 44 -0.74 -2.78 5.19
C GLU A 44 -0.61 -2.38 6.65
N TYR A 45 -0.47 -3.36 7.54
CA TYR A 45 -0.25 -3.08 8.96
C TYR A 45 1.02 -2.25 9.16
N ASP A 46 2.09 -2.52 8.41
CA ASP A 46 3.40 -1.91 8.61
C ASP A 46 3.44 -0.41 8.19
N ALA A 47 2.38 0.12 7.56
CA ALA A 47 2.20 1.56 7.28
C ALA A 47 2.34 2.43 8.54
N ARG A 48 1.92 1.90 9.69
CA ARG A 48 2.04 2.59 11.00
C ARG A 48 3.50 2.82 11.40
N HIS A 49 4.38 1.89 11.04
CA HIS A 49 5.80 1.94 11.38
C HIS A 49 6.50 2.95 10.47
N LEU A 50 6.13 3.01 9.19
CA LEU A 50 6.59 4.08 8.31
C LEU A 50 6.18 5.45 8.87
N LYS A 51 4.91 5.64 9.26
CA LYS A 51 4.46 6.90 9.86
C LYS A 51 5.26 7.29 11.11
N GLN A 52 5.56 6.33 11.99
CA GLN A 52 6.37 6.56 13.19
C GLN A 52 7.81 6.97 12.82
N GLU A 53 8.43 6.30 11.86
CA GLU A 53 9.78 6.59 11.38
C GLU A 53 9.87 7.99 10.76
N LEU A 54 8.87 8.38 9.95
CA LEU A 54 8.79 9.72 9.35
C LEU A 54 8.70 10.83 10.40
N ALA A 55 7.94 10.59 11.47
CA ALA A 55 7.82 11.50 12.60
C ALA A 55 9.14 11.59 13.39
N ALA A 56 9.78 10.46 13.67
CA ALA A 56 11.05 10.40 14.40
C ALA A 56 12.19 11.13 13.66
N ARG A 57 12.19 11.07 12.32
CA ARG A 57 13.14 11.78 11.47
C ARG A 57 12.81 13.26 11.26
N ASN A 58 11.63 13.72 11.66
CA ASN A 58 11.09 15.03 11.31
C ASN A 58 11.19 15.28 9.78
N LEU A 59 10.85 14.26 8.98
CA LEU A 59 11.13 14.27 7.54
C LEU A 59 10.15 15.14 6.74
N ILE A 60 8.97 15.41 7.30
CA ILE A 60 7.88 16.11 6.62
C ILE A 60 7.97 17.60 6.93
N ALA A 61 8.27 18.39 5.90
CA ALA A 61 8.53 19.80 5.96
C ALA A 61 7.38 20.67 5.42
N THR A 62 6.49 20.12 4.56
CA THR A 62 5.41 20.90 3.95
C THR A 62 4.02 20.52 4.45
N ASP A 63 3.13 21.51 4.54
CA ASP A 63 1.72 21.29 4.93
C ASP A 63 1.00 20.35 3.96
N GLU A 64 1.28 20.42 2.66
CA GLU A 64 0.68 19.52 1.67
C GLU A 64 1.14 18.07 1.85
N ALA A 65 2.42 17.82 2.13
CA ALA A 65 2.90 16.48 2.42
C ALA A 65 2.32 15.95 3.75
N ALA A 66 2.22 16.81 4.78
CA ALA A 66 1.60 16.46 6.04
C ALA A 66 0.11 16.11 5.88
N ALA A 67 -0.64 16.91 5.12
CA ALA A 67 -2.04 16.65 4.83
C ALA A 67 -2.23 15.34 4.05
N PHE A 68 -1.40 15.11 3.02
CA PHE A 68 -1.38 13.86 2.26
C PHE A 68 -1.12 12.66 3.17
N LEU A 69 -0.01 12.64 3.93
CA LEU A 69 0.37 11.51 4.77
C LEU A 69 -0.63 11.25 5.90
N SER A 70 -1.30 12.29 6.39
CA SER A 70 -2.39 12.11 7.35
C SER A 70 -3.60 11.42 6.73
N ALA A 71 -3.95 11.74 5.47
CA ALA A 71 -5.05 11.09 4.77
C ALA A 71 -4.69 9.65 4.41
N TRP A 72 -3.51 9.45 3.82
CA TRP A 72 -2.93 8.15 3.49
C TRP A 72 -2.95 7.20 4.70
N ALA A 73 -2.41 7.62 5.85
CA ALA A 73 -2.36 6.75 7.03
C ALA A 73 -3.73 6.34 7.59
N ILE A 74 -4.79 7.11 7.33
CA ILE A 74 -6.16 6.73 7.69
C ILE A 74 -6.67 5.64 6.75
N ASP A 75 -6.31 5.73 5.48
CA ASP A 75 -6.71 4.79 4.43
C ASP A 75 -5.96 3.46 4.61
N GLU A 76 -4.66 3.47 4.95
CA GLU A 76 -3.90 2.25 5.26
C GLU A 76 -4.41 1.48 6.49
N GLU A 77 -4.79 2.20 7.55
CA GLU A 77 -5.40 1.56 8.72
C GLU A 77 -6.76 0.95 8.35
N ARG A 78 -7.49 1.56 7.41
CA ARG A 78 -8.75 1.02 6.89
C ARG A 78 -8.52 -0.26 6.08
N HIS A 79 -7.48 -0.30 5.25
CA HIS A 79 -7.09 -1.50 4.49
C HIS A 79 -6.68 -2.64 5.42
N THR A 80 -5.83 -2.34 6.39
CA THR A 80 -5.43 -3.26 7.48
C THR A 80 -6.65 -3.88 8.16
N ASN A 81 -7.62 -3.05 8.57
CA ASN A 81 -8.83 -3.53 9.23
C ASN A 81 -9.71 -4.38 8.30
N GLY A 82 -9.68 -4.08 7.00
CA GLY A 82 -10.31 -4.92 5.98
C GLY A 82 -9.69 -6.31 5.92
N PHE A 83 -8.36 -6.40 5.80
CA PHE A 83 -7.63 -7.66 5.80
C PHE A 83 -7.83 -8.47 7.07
N ILE A 84 -7.78 -7.84 8.25
CA ILE A 84 -8.06 -8.50 9.54
C ILE A 84 -9.44 -9.16 9.48
N ARG A 85 -10.45 -8.44 9.00
CA ARG A 85 -11.81 -8.98 8.91
C ARG A 85 -11.92 -10.16 7.93
N ILE A 86 -11.23 -10.09 6.79
CA ILE A 86 -11.18 -11.20 5.82
C ILE A 86 -10.57 -12.44 6.48
N ILE A 87 -9.43 -12.26 7.14
CA ILE A 87 -8.69 -13.32 7.82
C ILE A 87 -9.53 -13.95 8.94
N GLU A 88 -10.20 -13.15 9.77
CA GLU A 88 -11.09 -13.64 10.83
C GLU A 88 -12.24 -14.49 10.26
N LEU A 89 -12.82 -14.08 9.13
CA LEU A 89 -13.89 -14.81 8.44
C LEU A 89 -13.38 -16.13 7.85
N VAL A 90 -12.20 -16.12 7.22
CA VAL A 90 -11.56 -17.30 6.62
C VAL A 90 -11.12 -18.30 7.69
N ALA A 91 -10.59 -17.81 8.81
CA ALA A 91 -10.11 -18.62 9.91
C ALA A 91 -11.22 -19.18 10.82
N ASN A 92 -12.45 -18.64 10.73
CA ASN A 92 -13.58 -19.06 11.56
C ASN A 92 -13.24 -19.16 13.06
N GLY A 93 -12.53 -18.16 13.58
CA GLY A 93 -12.12 -18.10 14.99
C GLY A 93 -10.91 -18.95 15.39
N SER A 94 -10.23 -19.62 14.45
CA SER A 94 -8.99 -20.35 14.74
C SER A 94 -7.78 -19.44 15.00
N GLU A 95 -7.83 -18.19 14.55
CA GLU A 95 -6.73 -17.23 14.62
C GLU A 95 -6.88 -16.33 15.85
N LYS A 96 -6.44 -16.88 16.98
CA LYS A 96 -6.27 -16.11 18.21
C LYS A 96 -5.03 -15.22 18.08
N ASP A 97 -5.06 -14.08 18.77
CA ASP A 97 -3.89 -13.21 18.95
C ASP A 97 -3.32 -12.59 17.65
N LEU A 98 -4.12 -12.53 16.57
CA LEU A 98 -3.71 -11.96 15.28
C LEU A 98 -3.07 -10.56 15.41
N ARG A 99 -3.70 -9.68 16.19
CA ARG A 99 -3.22 -8.31 16.41
C ARG A 99 -1.94 -8.26 17.24
N GLU A 100 -1.77 -9.17 18.19
CA GLU A 100 -0.54 -9.30 18.97
C GLU A 100 0.61 -9.75 18.07
N ARG A 101 0.36 -10.75 17.22
CA ARG A 101 1.35 -11.23 16.24
C ARG A 101 1.76 -10.15 15.25
N LEU A 102 0.83 -9.30 14.81
CA LEU A 102 1.16 -8.14 13.98
C LEU A 102 2.05 -7.15 14.74
N GLY A 103 1.66 -6.80 15.98
CA GLY A 103 2.41 -5.83 16.80
C GLY A 103 3.79 -6.33 17.28
N ALA A 104 4.02 -7.63 17.31
CA ALA A 104 5.30 -8.23 17.70
C ALA A 104 6.34 -8.30 16.57
N ARG A 105 5.98 -7.90 15.34
CA ARG A 105 6.90 -7.90 14.19
C ARG A 105 8.01 -6.86 14.37
N SER A 106 9.14 -7.12 13.72
CA SER A 106 10.29 -6.23 13.68
C SER A 106 10.31 -5.44 12.37
N HIS A 107 10.85 -4.21 12.44
CA HIS A 107 10.92 -3.30 11.30
C HIS A 107 12.35 -2.75 11.19
N ASP A 108 12.90 -2.72 9.98
CA ASP A 108 14.24 -2.18 9.68
C ASP A 108 14.17 -1.26 8.45
N PHE A 109 14.32 0.04 8.69
CA PHE A 109 14.34 1.07 7.65
C PHE A 109 15.73 1.27 7.02
N GLY A 110 16.76 0.56 7.52
CA GLY A 110 18.12 0.60 7.01
C GLY A 110 18.22 0.48 5.49
N PRO A 111 17.61 -0.54 4.86
CA PRO A 111 17.68 -0.76 3.42
C PRO A 111 17.13 0.36 2.54
N ILE A 112 16.22 1.19 3.07
CA ILE A 112 15.58 2.29 2.32
C ILE A 112 16.04 3.68 2.77
N THR A 113 17.08 3.76 3.61
CA THR A 113 17.54 5.03 4.20
C THR A 113 17.85 6.11 3.15
N GLU A 114 18.35 5.73 1.96
CA GLU A 114 18.62 6.68 0.87
C GLU A 114 17.35 7.43 0.41
N TYR A 115 16.19 6.79 0.48
CA TYR A 115 14.91 7.38 0.10
C TYR A 115 14.24 8.12 1.26
N LEU A 116 14.75 7.95 2.49
CA LEU A 116 14.31 8.67 3.70
C LEU A 116 15.20 9.87 4.04
N LYS A 117 15.98 10.38 3.07
CA LYS A 117 16.90 11.52 3.27
C LYS A 117 16.24 12.89 3.20
N ASP A 118 15.15 13.02 2.42
CA ASP A 118 14.36 14.24 2.30
C ASP A 118 12.91 13.93 1.91
N GLU A 119 11.99 14.89 2.14
CA GLU A 119 10.56 14.76 1.81
C GLU A 119 10.32 14.45 0.32
N PHE A 120 11.11 15.04 -0.59
CA PHE A 120 10.98 14.77 -2.03
C PHE A 120 11.25 13.31 -2.37
N SER A 121 12.33 12.76 -1.83
CA SER A 121 12.75 11.38 -2.08
C SER A 121 11.74 10.39 -1.53
N LEU A 122 11.20 10.68 -0.34
CA LEU A 122 10.11 9.93 0.25
C LEU A 122 8.87 9.93 -0.65
N LEU A 123 8.42 11.11 -1.09
CA LEU A 123 7.21 11.21 -1.91
C LEU A 123 7.36 10.49 -3.24
N VAL A 124 8.55 10.50 -3.86
CA VAL A 124 8.82 9.74 -5.10
C VAL A 124 8.72 8.24 -4.84
N MET A 125 9.28 7.76 -3.72
CA MET A 125 9.20 6.36 -3.32
C MET A 125 7.75 5.94 -3.05
N ILE A 126 7.00 6.69 -2.23
CA ILE A 126 5.58 6.41 -1.95
C ILE A 126 4.78 6.42 -3.26
N ALA A 127 4.93 7.45 -4.11
CA ALA A 127 4.20 7.52 -5.37
C ALA A 127 4.39 6.27 -6.24
N PHE A 128 5.62 5.76 -6.29
CA PHE A 128 5.97 4.56 -7.05
C PHE A 128 5.41 3.30 -6.41
N ASP A 129 5.62 3.13 -5.11
CA ASP A 129 5.18 1.97 -4.33
C ASP A 129 3.66 1.78 -4.41
N GLU A 130 2.90 2.84 -4.15
CA GLU A 130 1.44 2.89 -4.27
C GLU A 130 0.94 2.50 -5.67
N MET A 131 1.64 2.92 -6.72
CA MET A 131 1.30 2.52 -8.09
C MET A 131 1.61 1.04 -8.35
N CYS A 132 2.65 0.49 -7.72
CA CYS A 132 2.94 -0.94 -7.75
C CYS A 132 1.85 -1.73 -7.03
N THR A 133 1.49 -1.35 -5.80
CA THR A 133 0.43 -1.98 -4.99
C THR A 133 -0.92 -1.94 -5.71
N CYS A 134 -1.30 -0.78 -6.26
CA CYS A 134 -2.48 -0.63 -7.11
C CYS A 134 -2.56 -1.68 -8.22
N ARG A 135 -1.44 -1.92 -8.90
CA ARG A 135 -1.35 -2.86 -10.03
C ARG A 135 -1.29 -4.31 -9.56
N ALA A 136 -0.61 -4.57 -8.45
CA ALA A 136 -0.50 -5.89 -7.86
C ALA A 136 -1.88 -6.38 -7.44
N TYR A 137 -2.63 -5.58 -6.68
CA TYR A 137 -4.01 -5.90 -6.31
C TYR A 137 -4.95 -6.05 -7.51
N ALA A 138 -4.79 -5.23 -8.55
CA ALA A 138 -5.55 -5.42 -9.79
C ALA A 138 -5.27 -6.78 -10.46
N ALA A 139 -4.02 -7.26 -10.45
CA ALA A 139 -3.64 -8.56 -10.98
C ALA A 139 -4.15 -9.73 -10.11
N GLU A 140 -4.40 -9.48 -8.82
CA GLU A 140 -4.84 -10.49 -7.86
C GLU A 140 -6.36 -10.62 -7.75
N LYS A 141 -7.13 -9.86 -8.53
CA LYS A 141 -8.58 -10.00 -8.63
C LYS A 141 -9.07 -11.46 -8.70
N PRO A 142 -8.46 -12.39 -9.47
CA PRO A 142 -8.89 -13.79 -9.49
C PRO A 142 -8.84 -14.49 -8.13
N PHE A 143 -7.87 -14.17 -7.27
CA PHE A 143 -7.77 -14.73 -5.92
C PHE A 143 -8.96 -14.27 -5.06
N TYR A 144 -9.26 -12.97 -5.07
CA TYR A 144 -10.36 -12.41 -4.28
C TYR A 144 -11.74 -12.84 -4.81
N ASP A 145 -11.89 -13.01 -6.13
CA ASP A 145 -13.09 -13.59 -6.73
C ASP A 145 -13.30 -15.06 -6.24
N ALA A 146 -12.21 -15.82 -6.08
CA ALA A 146 -12.22 -17.20 -5.58
C ALA A 146 -12.50 -17.34 -4.07
N LEU A 147 -12.62 -16.23 -3.33
CA LEU A 147 -13.13 -16.24 -1.96
C LEU A 147 -14.64 -16.52 -1.89
N GLY A 148 -15.34 -16.47 -3.04
CA GLY A 148 -16.73 -16.94 -3.16
C GLY A 148 -17.79 -15.92 -2.74
N ASN A 149 -17.43 -14.65 -2.55
CA ASN A 149 -18.37 -13.59 -2.21
C ASN A 149 -17.97 -12.26 -2.88
N ASN A 150 -18.93 -11.64 -3.59
CA ASN A 150 -18.73 -10.37 -4.31
C ASN A 150 -18.30 -9.21 -3.40
N THR A 151 -18.50 -9.31 -2.09
CA THR A 151 -18.08 -8.30 -1.13
C THR A 151 -16.56 -8.13 -1.08
N PHE A 152 -15.77 -9.21 -1.21
CA PHE A 152 -14.30 -9.09 -1.27
C PHE A 152 -13.84 -8.46 -2.56
N HIS A 153 -14.49 -8.83 -3.67
CA HIS A 153 -14.24 -8.17 -4.93
C HIS A 153 -14.53 -6.67 -4.84
N HIS A 154 -15.65 -6.29 -4.22
CA HIS A 154 -15.99 -4.88 -4.01
C HIS A 154 -14.98 -4.18 -3.10
N TRP A 155 -14.59 -4.81 -1.99
CA TRP A 155 -13.59 -4.28 -1.07
C TRP A 155 -12.23 -4.08 -1.76
N LEU A 156 -11.75 -5.06 -2.52
CA LEU A 156 -10.50 -4.95 -3.27
C LEU A 156 -10.54 -3.78 -4.27
N ARG A 157 -11.68 -3.54 -4.92
CA ARG A 157 -11.85 -2.37 -5.79
C ARG A 157 -11.76 -1.05 -5.05
N GLN A 158 -12.14 -1.01 -3.78
CA GLN A 158 -11.95 0.19 -2.97
C GLN A 158 -10.47 0.39 -2.66
N VAL A 159 -9.78 -0.66 -2.19
CA VAL A 159 -8.33 -0.66 -1.91
C VAL A 159 -7.52 -0.22 -3.13
N ILE A 160 -7.68 -0.90 -4.29
CA ILE A 160 -7.01 -0.55 -5.55
C ILE A 160 -7.17 0.94 -5.90
N ALA A 161 -8.34 1.49 -5.63
CA ALA A 161 -8.67 2.83 -6.02
C ALA A 161 -8.29 3.88 -4.96
N ASP A 162 -8.02 3.48 -3.73
CA ASP A 162 -7.29 4.25 -2.73
C ASP A 162 -5.80 4.31 -3.12
N GLU A 163 -5.14 3.20 -3.49
CA GLU A 163 -3.71 3.23 -3.89
C GLU A 163 -3.46 4.11 -5.11
N ALA A 164 -4.37 4.08 -6.08
CA ALA A 164 -4.31 4.98 -7.23
C ALA A 164 -4.40 6.45 -6.78
N VAL A 165 -5.20 6.75 -5.77
CA VAL A 165 -5.35 8.09 -5.17
C VAL A 165 -4.12 8.46 -4.34
N HIS A 166 -3.54 7.54 -3.57
CA HIS A 166 -2.31 7.74 -2.80
C HIS A 166 -1.14 8.10 -3.71
N SER A 167 -0.90 7.29 -4.74
CA SER A 167 0.10 7.56 -5.77
C SER A 167 -0.10 8.94 -6.41
N MET A 168 -1.36 9.29 -6.72
CA MET A 168 -1.66 10.56 -7.37
C MET A 168 -1.52 11.76 -6.43
N ASN A 169 -1.90 11.62 -5.16
CA ASN A 169 -1.72 12.66 -4.14
C ASN A 169 -0.23 12.95 -3.95
N ALA A 170 0.61 11.92 -3.81
CA ALA A 170 2.06 12.08 -3.71
C ALA A 170 2.63 12.82 -4.94
N VAL A 171 2.26 12.40 -6.16
CA VAL A 171 2.66 13.09 -7.40
C VAL A 171 2.19 14.56 -7.43
N ASN A 172 1.00 14.87 -6.93
CA ASN A 172 0.50 16.24 -6.88
C ASN A 172 1.30 17.11 -5.93
N VAL A 173 1.69 16.60 -4.75
CA VAL A 173 2.60 17.29 -3.83
C VAL A 173 3.95 17.54 -4.50
N ILE A 174 4.52 16.50 -5.13
CA ILE A 174 5.77 16.57 -5.88
C ILE A 174 5.74 17.71 -6.91
N ARG A 175 4.69 17.77 -7.74
CA ARG A 175 4.54 18.78 -8.81
C ARG A 175 4.31 20.20 -8.29
N ALA A 176 3.72 20.33 -7.11
CA ALA A 176 3.47 21.64 -6.50
C ALA A 176 4.68 22.20 -5.77
N ARG A 177 5.46 21.35 -5.10
CA ARG A 177 6.51 21.78 -4.16
C ARG A 177 7.94 21.59 -4.69
N TYR A 178 8.15 20.67 -5.63
CA TYR A 178 9.50 20.25 -6.03
C TYR A 178 9.75 20.38 -7.54
N ARG A 179 9.22 21.43 -8.18
CA ARG A 179 9.30 21.64 -9.64
C ARG A 179 10.74 21.64 -10.16
N ASP A 180 11.65 22.24 -9.40
CA ASP A 180 13.08 22.32 -9.68
C ASP A 180 13.78 20.94 -9.65
N ARG A 181 13.21 19.97 -8.93
CA ARG A 181 13.74 18.61 -8.82
C ARG A 181 13.08 17.60 -9.74
N MET A 182 12.14 17.99 -10.60
CA MET A 182 11.39 17.07 -11.49
C MET A 182 12.29 16.24 -12.40
N GLY A 183 13.41 16.81 -12.85
CA GLY A 183 14.40 16.08 -13.66
C GLY A 183 15.04 14.88 -12.95
N GLN A 184 14.98 14.84 -11.61
CA GLN A 184 15.56 13.76 -10.80
C GLN A 184 14.66 12.52 -10.73
N VAL A 185 13.35 12.67 -10.92
CA VAL A 185 12.35 11.61 -10.66
C VAL A 185 12.67 10.33 -11.45
N GLY A 186 12.96 10.44 -12.74
CA GLY A 186 13.25 9.27 -13.58
C GLY A 186 14.42 8.43 -13.06
N ALA A 187 15.53 9.08 -12.73
CA ALA A 187 16.72 8.41 -12.20
C ALA A 187 16.47 7.79 -10.82
N MET A 188 15.64 8.42 -9.98
CA MET A 188 15.23 7.87 -8.69
C MET A 188 14.36 6.62 -8.85
N LEU A 189 13.39 6.64 -9.76
CA LEU A 189 12.58 5.45 -10.08
C LEU A 189 13.46 4.31 -10.62
N ASP A 190 14.44 4.62 -11.46
CA ASP A 190 15.41 3.62 -11.94
C ASP A 190 16.25 3.04 -10.79
N SER A 191 16.59 3.85 -9.80
CA SER A 191 17.29 3.41 -8.59
C SER A 191 16.41 2.52 -7.71
N LEU A 192 15.16 2.89 -7.50
CA LEU A 192 14.17 2.12 -6.74
C LEU A 192 14.01 0.72 -7.34
N ILE A 193 13.78 0.63 -8.65
CA ILE A 193 13.62 -0.65 -9.36
C ILE A 193 14.85 -1.54 -9.18
N ARG A 194 16.06 -1.00 -9.33
CA ARG A 194 17.30 -1.77 -9.12
C ARG A 194 17.44 -2.22 -7.67
N GLY A 195 17.07 -1.37 -6.71
CA GLY A 195 17.08 -1.71 -5.28
C GLY A 195 16.16 -2.89 -4.98
N CYS A 196 14.96 -2.90 -5.56
CA CYS A 196 13.95 -3.94 -5.35
C CYS A 196 14.42 -5.36 -5.73
N GLU A 197 15.39 -5.52 -6.63
CA GLU A 197 15.90 -6.85 -7.01
C GLU A 197 16.61 -7.57 -5.85
N ASN A 198 17.09 -6.83 -4.84
CA ASN A 198 17.87 -7.37 -3.72
C ASN A 198 17.24 -7.08 -2.35
N LEU A 199 16.12 -6.34 -2.31
CA LEU A 199 15.46 -6.02 -1.05
C LEU A 199 14.79 -7.27 -0.48
N ARG A 200 15.08 -7.51 0.80
CA ARG A 200 14.33 -8.46 1.62
C ARG A 200 13.23 -7.69 2.32
N TYR A 201 12.12 -8.39 2.56
CA TYR A 201 11.05 -7.85 3.39
C TYR A 201 11.61 -7.37 4.73
N SER A 202 11.39 -6.10 5.07
CA SER A 202 11.98 -5.45 6.24
C SER A 202 10.95 -4.71 7.12
N GLY A 203 9.66 -4.81 6.82
CA GLY A 203 8.59 -4.22 7.62
C GLY A 203 8.53 -2.69 7.48
N THR A 204 8.84 -2.18 6.29
CA THR A 204 8.88 -0.76 5.95
C THR A 204 7.61 -0.25 5.29
N PHE A 205 6.64 -1.13 5.02
CA PHE A 205 5.47 -0.91 4.15
C PHE A 205 5.86 -0.71 2.67
N VAL A 206 6.71 0.28 2.40
CA VAL A 206 7.21 0.57 1.05
C VAL A 206 8.30 -0.40 0.62
N LEU A 207 8.29 -0.76 -0.66
CA LEU A 207 9.26 -1.63 -1.35
C LEU A 207 9.36 -3.04 -0.77
N ASP A 208 8.38 -3.41 0.05
CA ASP A 208 8.27 -4.67 0.75
C ASP A 208 7.43 -5.68 -0.06
N TYR A 209 7.84 -5.85 -1.32
CA TYR A 209 7.10 -6.62 -2.31
C TYR A 209 7.17 -8.13 -2.05
N PHE A 210 6.03 -8.80 -2.13
CA PHE A 210 5.93 -10.26 -1.99
C PHE A 210 4.98 -10.83 -3.05
N GLY A 211 5.25 -12.07 -3.46
CA GLY A 211 4.42 -12.78 -4.43
C GLY A 211 4.73 -12.46 -5.89
N ALA A 212 4.14 -13.25 -6.78
CA ALA A 212 4.43 -13.21 -8.22
C ALA A 212 3.86 -11.98 -8.94
N ALA A 213 2.96 -11.22 -8.29
CA ALA A 213 2.35 -10.03 -8.89
C ALA A 213 3.38 -8.93 -9.17
N TYR A 214 4.38 -8.74 -8.29
CA TYR A 214 5.43 -7.73 -8.40
C TYR A 214 6.53 -8.15 -9.40
N SER A 215 6.15 -8.31 -10.67
CA SER A 215 7.06 -8.66 -11.76
C SER A 215 7.88 -7.45 -12.23
N LYS A 216 8.99 -7.71 -12.94
CA LYS A 216 9.79 -6.65 -13.60
C LYS A 216 8.94 -5.79 -14.56
N GLU A 217 7.96 -6.41 -15.23
CA GLU A 217 7.03 -5.71 -16.11
C GLU A 217 6.09 -4.78 -15.32
N LEU A 218 5.57 -5.24 -14.17
CA LEU A 218 4.75 -4.41 -13.30
C LEU A 218 5.53 -3.18 -12.83
N LEU A 219 6.75 -3.36 -12.32
CA LEU A 219 7.61 -2.27 -11.87
C LEU A 219 7.91 -1.27 -13.00
N ALA A 220 8.23 -1.75 -14.20
CA ALA A 220 8.46 -0.90 -15.36
C ALA A 220 7.20 -0.10 -15.76
N ASN A 221 6.03 -0.73 -15.73
CA ASN A 221 4.75 -0.09 -16.02
C ASN A 221 4.35 0.94 -14.96
N SER A 222 4.63 0.68 -13.68
CA SER A 222 4.45 1.64 -12.59
C SER A 222 5.32 2.87 -12.80
N ARG A 223 6.61 2.68 -13.10
CA ARG A 223 7.52 3.79 -13.45
C ARG A 223 6.99 4.64 -14.60
N LEU A 224 6.55 4.01 -15.69
CA LEU A 224 5.98 4.73 -16.84
C LEU A 224 4.75 5.54 -16.45
N ALA A 225 3.89 4.99 -15.58
CA ALA A 225 2.72 5.70 -15.10
C ALA A 225 3.10 6.93 -14.26
N ILE A 226 4.07 6.82 -13.35
CA ILE A 226 4.58 7.95 -12.56
C ILE A 226 5.17 9.02 -13.46
N MET A 227 6.04 8.66 -14.40
CA MET A 227 6.65 9.62 -15.33
C MET A 227 5.60 10.37 -16.16
N ARG A 228 4.56 9.66 -16.64
CA ARG A 228 3.44 10.28 -17.34
C ARG A 228 2.66 11.24 -16.45
N ASN A 229 2.41 10.87 -15.19
CA ASN A 229 1.64 11.68 -14.26
C ASN A 229 2.40 12.93 -13.80
N ILE A 230 3.72 12.83 -13.60
CA ILE A 230 4.61 13.96 -13.29
C ILE A 230 4.60 14.97 -14.43
N ALA A 231 4.61 14.51 -15.68
CA ALA A 231 4.61 15.38 -16.87
C ALA A 231 3.27 16.07 -17.15
N LYS A 232 2.18 15.71 -16.46
CA LYS A 232 0.87 16.37 -16.67
C LYS A 232 0.91 17.83 -16.20
N PRO A 233 0.14 18.74 -16.83
CA PRO A 233 -0.14 20.07 -16.28
C PRO A 233 -0.89 19.97 -14.96
N LEU A 234 -0.55 20.80 -13.97
CA LEU A 234 -1.32 20.85 -12.71
C LEU A 234 -2.78 21.18 -13.04
N PRO A 235 -3.76 20.48 -12.45
CA PRO A 235 -5.15 20.89 -12.58
C PRO A 235 -5.25 22.34 -12.08
N ALA A 236 -5.93 23.17 -12.88
CA ALA A 236 -6.16 24.59 -12.61
C ALA A 236 -7.01 24.79 -11.36
#